data_AF-K7AFK3-F1
#
_entry.id   AF-K7AFK3-F1
#
_cell.length_a   1.000
_cell.length_b   1.000
_cell.length_c   1.000
_cell.angle_alpha   90.00
_cell.angle_beta   90.00
_cell.angle_gamma   90.00
#
_symmetry.space_group_name_H-M   'P 1'
#
loop_
_entity.id
_entity.type
_entity.pdbx_description
1 polymer ?
#
loop_
_entity_poly.entity_id
_entity_poly.type
_entity_poly.pdbx_seq_one_letter_code
_entity_poly.pdbx_strand_id
1 'polypeptide(L)'
;SQLSIDQNAQGLARYAIICQENGLVPIVEPEILVDGPHDIERCAYVTEVVLAACYKALNDQHVLLEGSLLKPNMVTPGSDAKKVAPEVIAEYTVRTLQRTVPPAVPAIVFLSGGQSEEEATVNLNAMNKLQTKKPWFLSFSFGRALQQSTLKAWSGKEENVEKAQKAFLVRCKANSEATLGTYKGDATLGEGASESLHVKDY
;
A
#
# COMPACT_ATOMS: atom_id res chain seq x y z
N SER A 1 -1.09 -8.34 19.43
CA SER A 1 -1.11 -8.12 20.89
C SER A 1 -0.60 -6.72 21.20
N GLN A 2 -0.82 -6.20 22.41
CA GLN A 2 -0.29 -4.88 22.78
C GLN A 2 1.23 -4.81 22.62
N LEU A 3 1.95 -5.84 23.11
CA LEU A 3 3.41 -5.93 22.97
C LEU A 3 3.87 -5.84 21.50
N SER A 4 3.20 -6.54 20.58
CA SER A 4 3.55 -6.52 19.16
C SER A 4 3.37 -5.11 18.56
N ILE A 5 2.29 -4.41 18.90
CA ILE A 5 2.03 -3.06 18.44
C ILE A 5 3.12 -2.11 18.96
N ASP A 6 3.39 -2.14 20.27
CA ASP A 6 4.33 -1.24 20.91
C ASP A 6 5.77 -1.43 20.38
N GLN A 7 6.23 -2.68 20.29
CA GLN A 7 7.60 -2.98 19.84
C GLN A 7 7.83 -2.58 18.39
N ASN A 8 6.87 -2.85 17.50
CA ASN A 8 7.00 -2.46 16.09
C ASN A 8 6.92 -0.94 15.91
N ALA A 9 5.99 -0.26 16.59
CA ALA A 9 5.89 1.20 16.55
C ALA A 9 7.18 1.88 17.05
N GLN A 10 7.75 1.40 18.16
CA GLN A 10 9.03 1.90 18.70
C GLN A 10 10.22 1.57 17.77
N GLY A 11 10.23 0.40 17.12
CA GLY A 11 11.23 0.04 16.12
C GLY A 11 11.22 0.99 14.93
N LEU A 12 10.04 1.21 14.36
CA LEU A 12 9.83 2.11 13.22
C LEU A 12 10.20 3.56 13.55
N ALA A 13 9.88 4.04 14.75
CA ALA A 13 10.20 5.40 15.16
C ALA A 13 11.71 5.62 15.35
N ARG A 14 12.43 4.65 15.93
CA ARG A 14 13.90 4.67 16.03
C ARG A 14 14.56 4.63 14.65
N TYR A 15 14.08 3.78 13.76
CA TYR A 15 14.53 3.75 12.37
C TYR A 15 14.35 5.13 11.69
N ALA A 16 13.17 5.72 11.84
CA ALA A 16 12.83 6.98 11.18
C ALA A 16 13.72 8.15 11.63
N ILE A 17 13.97 8.29 12.94
CA ILE A 17 14.84 9.37 13.43
C ILE A 17 16.30 9.18 12.95
N ILE A 18 16.83 7.96 12.97
CA ILE A 18 18.18 7.67 12.46
C ILE A 18 18.29 8.00 10.97
N CYS A 19 17.27 7.69 10.17
CA CYS A 19 17.24 8.08 8.76
C CYS A 19 17.32 9.60 8.59
N GLN A 20 16.51 10.34 9.36
CA GLN A 20 16.46 11.81 9.25
C GLN A 20 17.76 12.48 9.71
N GLU A 21 18.41 11.98 10.76
CA GLU A 21 19.73 12.45 11.22
C GLU A 21 20.81 12.29 10.13
N ASN A 22 20.60 11.39 9.17
CA ASN A 22 21.52 11.11 8.06
C ASN A 22 20.99 11.61 6.71
N GLY A 23 19.97 12.45 6.68
CA GLY A 23 19.43 13.06 5.45
C GLY A 23 18.68 12.09 4.53
N LEU A 24 18.22 10.95 5.05
CA LEU A 24 17.38 9.99 4.33
C LEU A 24 15.92 10.16 4.76
N VAL A 25 15.00 10.18 3.78
CA VAL A 25 13.55 10.19 4.05
C VAL A 25 13.10 8.77 4.45
N PRO A 26 12.65 8.53 5.69
CA PRO A 26 12.14 7.23 6.09
C PRO A 26 10.76 6.95 5.48
N ILE A 27 10.61 5.75 4.94
CA ILE A 27 9.29 5.16 4.64
C ILE A 27 8.92 4.26 5.82
N VAL A 28 7.89 4.64 6.57
CA VAL A 28 7.40 3.90 7.73
C VAL A 28 6.39 2.86 7.24
N GLU A 29 6.73 1.57 7.36
CA GLU A 29 5.94 0.45 6.84
C GLU A 29 5.43 -0.47 7.96
N PRO A 30 4.28 -0.15 8.61
CA PRO A 30 3.64 -1.03 9.57
C PRO A 30 2.66 -1.97 8.85
N GLU A 31 3.17 -2.93 8.07
CA GLU A 31 2.33 -3.88 7.34
C GLU A 31 1.51 -4.76 8.30
N ILE A 32 0.19 -4.73 8.16
CA ILE A 32 -0.72 -5.70 8.75
C ILE A 32 -1.05 -6.74 7.69
N LEU A 33 -0.70 -7.99 7.96
CA LEU A 33 -0.91 -9.10 7.04
C LEU A 33 -2.41 -9.35 6.81
N VAL A 34 -2.73 -9.77 5.59
CA VAL A 34 -4.10 -10.05 5.13
C VAL A 34 -4.58 -11.44 5.55
N ASP A 35 -3.73 -12.27 6.16
CA ASP A 35 -4.05 -13.67 6.46
C ASP A 35 -5.29 -13.85 7.35
N GLY A 36 -6.13 -14.81 6.96
CA GLY A 36 -7.25 -15.31 7.72
C GLY A 36 -8.64 -14.84 7.25
N PRO A 37 -9.71 -15.22 7.96
CA PRO A 37 -11.09 -15.06 7.52
C PRO A 37 -11.76 -13.77 8.03
N HIS A 38 -10.97 -12.76 8.41
CA HIS A 38 -11.49 -11.55 9.03
C HIS A 38 -12.21 -10.63 8.02
N ASP A 39 -13.22 -9.91 8.48
CA ASP A 39 -13.92 -8.92 7.66
C ASP A 39 -13.15 -7.60 7.54
N ILE A 40 -13.64 -6.71 6.69
CA ILE A 40 -12.99 -5.41 6.42
C ILE A 40 -13.08 -4.47 7.63
N GLU A 41 -14.14 -4.57 8.43
CA GLU A 41 -14.32 -3.85 9.68
C GLU A 41 -13.22 -4.19 10.67
N ARG A 42 -12.87 -5.48 10.79
CA ARG A 42 -11.79 -5.93 11.65
C ARG A 42 -10.45 -5.41 11.17
N CYS A 43 -10.18 -5.46 9.86
CA CYS A 43 -8.96 -4.89 9.28
C CYS A 43 -8.86 -3.39 9.57
N ALA A 44 -9.95 -2.64 9.40
CA ALA A 44 -10.00 -1.20 9.68
C ALA A 44 -9.71 -0.90 11.14
N TYR A 45 -10.35 -1.61 12.07
CA TYR A 45 -10.13 -1.46 13.50
C TYR A 45 -8.66 -1.67 13.88
N VAL A 46 -8.05 -2.77 13.40
CA VAL A 46 -6.64 -3.06 13.70
C VAL A 46 -5.73 -2.02 13.06
N THR A 47 -6.01 -1.60 11.84
CA THR A 47 -5.24 -0.56 11.14
C THR A 47 -5.29 0.77 11.88
N GLU A 48 -6.47 1.19 12.37
CA GLU A 48 -6.59 2.41 13.17
C GLU A 48 -5.74 2.34 14.46
N VAL A 49 -5.81 1.21 15.18
CA VAL A 49 -5.03 1.00 16.42
C VAL A 49 -3.52 1.05 16.15
N VAL A 50 -3.06 0.35 15.11
CA VAL A 50 -1.63 0.27 14.77
C VAL A 50 -1.10 1.62 14.30
N LEU A 51 -1.83 2.33 13.42
CA LEU A 51 -1.39 3.64 12.93
C LEU A 51 -1.37 4.68 14.04
N ALA A 52 -2.36 4.69 14.94
CA ALA A 52 -2.35 5.56 16.11
C ALA A 52 -1.11 5.34 16.99
N ALA A 53 -0.75 4.08 17.25
CA ALA A 53 0.47 3.74 17.98
C ALA A 53 1.75 4.18 17.25
N CYS A 54 1.81 3.99 15.93
CA CYS A 54 2.95 4.41 15.12
C CYS A 54 3.14 5.93 15.17
N TYR A 55 2.09 6.73 14.95
CA TYR A 55 2.24 8.20 14.99
C TYR A 55 2.54 8.73 16.39
N LYS A 56 2.02 8.09 17.44
CA LYS A 56 2.44 8.40 18.82
C LYS A 56 3.94 8.14 19.02
N ALA A 57 4.43 6.98 18.58
CA ALA A 57 5.84 6.63 18.72
C ALA A 57 6.76 7.54 17.88
N LEU A 58 6.36 7.90 16.65
CA LEU A 58 7.09 8.85 15.81
C LEU A 58 7.20 10.22 16.49
N ASN A 59 6.11 10.69 17.10
CA ASN A 59 6.11 11.95 17.85
C ASN A 59 7.01 11.89 19.09
N ASP A 60 6.98 10.79 19.85
CA ASP A 60 7.83 10.58 21.02
C ASP A 60 9.34 10.54 20.68
N GLN A 61 9.68 10.13 19.46
CA GLN A 61 11.06 10.12 18.94
C GLN A 61 11.42 11.39 18.16
N HIS A 62 10.56 12.42 18.19
CA HIS A 62 10.78 13.71 17.53
C HIS A 62 10.98 13.62 16.00
N VAL A 63 10.36 12.63 15.35
CA VAL A 63 10.42 12.48 13.88
C VAL A 63 9.68 13.63 13.21
N LEU A 64 10.33 14.26 12.22
CA LEU A 64 9.72 15.28 11.38
C LEU A 64 8.78 14.62 10.35
N LEU A 65 7.47 14.79 10.51
CA LEU A 65 6.49 14.08 9.66
C LEU A 65 6.52 14.55 8.20
N GLU A 66 6.80 15.83 7.97
CA GLU A 66 6.97 16.45 6.64
C GLU A 66 8.11 15.81 5.84
N GLY A 67 9.10 15.26 6.54
CA GLY A 67 10.23 14.54 5.97
C GLY A 67 10.10 13.03 6.06
N SER A 68 8.88 12.49 6.04
CA SER A 68 8.60 11.04 6.12
C SER A 68 7.54 10.61 5.10
N LEU A 69 7.43 9.31 4.84
CA LEU A 69 6.32 8.70 4.10
C LEU A 69 5.70 7.57 4.91
N LEU A 70 4.41 7.32 4.72
CA LEU A 70 3.74 6.12 5.25
C LEU A 70 3.55 5.09 4.14
N LYS A 71 3.90 3.83 4.39
CA LYS A 71 3.61 2.69 3.52
C LYS A 71 2.73 1.67 4.27
N PRO A 72 1.41 1.88 4.33
CA PRO A 72 0.52 0.97 5.02
C PRO A 72 -0.04 -0.07 4.04
N ASN A 73 -0.63 -1.13 4.58
CA ASN A 73 -1.60 -1.94 3.86
C ASN A 73 -2.85 -1.11 3.49
N MET A 74 -3.51 -1.47 2.40
CA MET A 74 -4.91 -1.06 2.20
C MET A 74 -5.79 -1.79 3.22
N VAL A 75 -6.95 -1.22 3.54
CA VAL A 75 -7.93 -1.87 4.42
C VAL A 75 -8.80 -2.79 3.58
N THR A 76 -8.57 -4.10 3.70
CA THR A 76 -9.24 -5.15 2.91
C THR A 76 -9.81 -6.22 3.83
N PRO A 77 -10.78 -7.04 3.38
CA PRO A 77 -11.06 -8.32 4.02
C PRO A 77 -9.82 -9.20 4.03
N GLY A 78 -9.80 -10.17 4.93
CA GLY A 78 -8.73 -11.17 4.99
C GLY A 78 -8.72 -12.10 3.78
N SER A 79 -7.62 -12.82 3.57
CA SER A 79 -7.39 -13.65 2.38
C SER A 79 -8.37 -14.83 2.25
N ASP A 80 -8.90 -15.32 3.38
CA ASP A 80 -9.91 -16.38 3.41
C ASP A 80 -11.35 -15.82 3.45
N ALA A 81 -11.52 -14.50 3.44
CA ALA A 81 -12.81 -13.83 3.43
C ALA A 81 -13.30 -13.52 2.01
N LYS A 82 -14.59 -13.20 1.89
CA LYS A 82 -15.18 -12.79 0.61
C LYS A 82 -14.61 -11.44 0.19
N LYS A 83 -14.12 -11.36 -1.06
CA LYS A 83 -13.72 -10.08 -1.68
C LYS A 83 -14.88 -9.07 -1.68
N VAL A 84 -14.54 -7.80 -1.55
CA VAL A 84 -15.47 -6.67 -1.60
C VAL A 84 -15.13 -5.76 -2.78
N ALA A 85 -16.03 -4.84 -3.10
CA ALA A 85 -15.82 -3.90 -4.20
C ALA A 85 -14.71 -2.87 -3.86
N PRO A 86 -13.97 -2.37 -4.88
CA PRO A 86 -12.94 -1.35 -4.69
C PRO A 86 -13.41 -0.09 -3.97
N GLU A 87 -14.66 0.31 -4.17
CA GLU A 87 -15.27 1.47 -3.51
C GLU A 87 -15.38 1.28 -1.99
N VAL A 88 -15.64 0.04 -1.55
CA VAL A 88 -15.69 -0.32 -0.13
C VAL A 88 -14.28 -0.28 0.47
N ILE A 89 -13.29 -0.85 -0.22
CA ILE A 89 -11.87 -0.76 0.18
C ILE A 89 -11.44 0.69 0.30
N ALA A 90 -11.82 1.52 -0.68
CA ALA A 90 -11.50 2.93 -0.70
C ALA A 90 -12.09 3.70 0.48
N GLU A 91 -13.37 3.49 0.78
CA GLU A 91 -14.04 4.14 1.92
C GLU A 91 -13.37 3.78 3.25
N TYR A 92 -13.18 2.48 3.51
CA TYR A 92 -12.59 2.00 4.76
C TYR A 92 -11.13 2.43 4.91
N THR A 93 -10.36 2.38 3.83
CA THR A 93 -8.95 2.78 3.85
C THR A 93 -8.82 4.28 4.10
N VAL A 94 -9.48 5.12 3.30
CA VAL A 94 -9.36 6.59 3.44
C VAL A 94 -9.89 7.06 4.78
N ARG A 95 -11.01 6.51 5.28
CA ARG A 95 -11.55 6.84 6.61
C ARG A 95 -10.57 6.49 7.74
N THR A 96 -9.93 5.32 7.67
CA THR A 96 -8.94 4.87 8.65
C THR A 96 -7.75 5.82 8.71
N LEU A 97 -7.25 6.25 7.53
CA LEU A 97 -6.16 7.21 7.43
C LEU A 97 -6.58 8.59 7.98
N GLN A 98 -7.78 9.07 7.62
CA GLN A 98 -8.34 10.33 8.15
C GLN A 98 -8.41 10.38 9.68
N ARG A 99 -8.59 9.23 10.34
CA ARG A 99 -8.69 9.13 11.80
C ARG A 99 -7.34 9.09 12.52
N THR A 100 -6.24 8.81 11.81
CA THR A 100 -4.98 8.42 12.46
C THR A 100 -3.74 9.13 11.92
N VAL A 101 -3.72 9.49 10.64
CA VAL A 101 -2.57 10.11 10.00
C VAL A 101 -2.64 11.64 10.21
N PRO A 102 -1.59 12.31 10.69
CA PRO A 102 -1.54 13.77 10.72
C PRO A 102 -1.37 14.37 9.31
N PRO A 103 -2.02 15.50 8.99
CA PRO A 103 -1.88 16.19 7.68
C PRO A 103 -0.46 16.65 7.32
N ALA A 104 0.47 16.67 8.28
CA ALA A 104 1.88 17.04 8.05
C ALA A 104 2.65 15.99 7.23
N VAL A 105 2.20 14.74 7.22
CA VAL A 105 2.75 13.72 6.32
C VAL A 105 2.49 14.18 4.88
N PRO A 106 3.46 14.10 3.95
CA PRO A 106 3.24 14.55 2.58
C PRO A 106 2.51 13.50 1.72
N ALA A 107 2.85 12.21 1.88
CA ALA A 107 2.28 11.16 1.05
C ALA A 107 2.20 9.80 1.73
N ILE A 108 1.23 9.01 1.26
CA ILE A 108 0.95 7.63 1.65
C ILE A 108 1.15 6.78 0.41
N VAL A 109 2.14 5.88 0.45
CA VAL A 109 2.55 5.03 -0.67
C VAL A 109 2.20 3.57 -0.36
N PHE A 110 1.01 3.12 -0.77
CA PHE A 110 0.49 1.81 -0.36
C PHE A 110 1.37 0.65 -0.83
N LEU A 111 1.53 -0.36 0.02
CA LEU A 111 1.99 -1.69 -0.39
C LEU A 111 0.85 -2.44 -1.08
N SER A 112 1.17 -3.33 -2.02
CA SER A 112 0.16 -4.13 -2.71
C SER A 112 -0.28 -5.35 -1.91
N GLY A 113 0.55 -5.82 -0.96
CA GLY A 113 0.31 -7.06 -0.22
C GLY A 113 0.16 -8.23 -1.19
N GLY A 114 -0.89 -9.03 -1.00
CA GLY A 114 -1.26 -10.17 -1.85
C GLY A 114 -2.19 -9.86 -3.03
N GLN A 115 -2.53 -8.60 -3.28
CA GLN A 115 -3.41 -8.20 -4.38
C GLN A 115 -2.78 -8.51 -5.73
N SER A 116 -3.61 -8.81 -6.74
CA SER A 116 -3.15 -8.88 -8.13
C SER A 116 -2.68 -7.51 -8.65
N GLU A 117 -1.98 -7.48 -9.80
CA GLU A 117 -1.55 -6.21 -10.41
C GLU A 117 -2.75 -5.31 -10.73
N GLU A 118 -3.84 -5.90 -11.25
CA GLU A 118 -5.05 -5.16 -11.58
C GLU A 118 -5.83 -4.73 -10.33
N GLU A 119 -5.99 -5.62 -9.34
CA GLU A 119 -6.71 -5.31 -8.11
C GLU A 119 -6.06 -4.16 -7.34
N ALA A 120 -4.72 -4.16 -7.21
CA ALA A 120 -3.99 -3.08 -6.56
C ALA A 120 -4.20 -1.73 -7.28
N THR A 121 -4.21 -1.75 -8.62
CA THR A 121 -4.43 -0.56 -9.45
C THR A 121 -5.85 -0.01 -9.27
N VAL A 122 -6.87 -0.88 -9.36
CA VAL A 122 -8.28 -0.49 -9.26
C VAL A 122 -8.61 0.04 -7.85
N ASN A 123 -8.08 -0.58 -6.80
CA ASN A 123 -8.27 -0.12 -5.43
C ASN A 123 -7.61 1.25 -5.18
N LEU A 124 -6.39 1.46 -5.67
CA LEU A 124 -5.73 2.76 -5.60
C LEU A 124 -6.52 3.84 -6.36
N ASN A 125 -7.05 3.50 -7.53
CA ASN A 125 -7.87 4.40 -8.33
C ASN A 125 -9.16 4.79 -7.60
N ALA A 126 -9.84 3.83 -6.97
CA ALA A 126 -11.04 4.07 -6.19
C ALA A 126 -10.78 5.03 -5.01
N MET A 127 -9.65 4.87 -4.29
CA MET A 127 -9.25 5.79 -3.22
C MET A 127 -9.04 7.22 -3.72
N ASN A 128 -8.41 7.38 -4.88
CA ASN A 128 -8.18 8.71 -5.45
C ASN A 128 -9.47 9.35 -5.99
N LYS A 129 -10.42 8.55 -6.51
CA LYS A 129 -11.74 9.02 -6.95
C LYS A 129 -12.69 9.40 -5.80
N LEU A 130 -12.51 8.84 -4.61
CA LEU A 130 -13.40 9.06 -3.47
C LEU A 130 -13.46 10.56 -3.10
N GLN A 131 -14.66 11.15 -3.13
CA GLN A 131 -14.85 12.58 -2.86
C GLN A 131 -14.87 12.86 -1.35
N THR A 132 -13.70 13.07 -0.77
CA THR A 132 -13.51 13.41 0.65
C THR A 132 -12.17 14.13 0.87
N LYS A 133 -11.95 14.69 2.06
CA LYS A 133 -10.69 15.37 2.39
C LYS A 133 -9.54 14.37 2.48
N LYS A 134 -8.54 14.50 1.63
CA LYS A 134 -7.32 13.71 1.65
C LYS A 134 -6.15 14.69 1.66
N PRO A 135 -5.67 15.13 2.84
CA PRO A 135 -4.59 16.11 2.92
C PRO A 135 -3.21 15.54 2.54
N TRP A 136 -3.14 14.24 2.23
CA TRP A 136 -1.96 13.52 1.76
C TRP A 136 -2.10 13.16 0.28
N PHE A 137 -0.98 13.06 -0.43
CA PHE A 137 -0.98 12.33 -1.70
C PHE A 137 -1.14 10.82 -1.47
N LEU A 138 -2.07 10.18 -2.18
CA LEU A 138 -2.26 8.73 -2.15
C LEU A 138 -1.65 8.09 -3.40
N SER A 139 -0.57 7.34 -3.22
CA SER A 139 0.22 6.75 -4.31
C SER A 139 0.60 5.30 -3.98
N PHE A 140 1.54 4.72 -4.71
CA PHE A 140 1.92 3.31 -4.61
C PHE A 140 3.41 3.12 -4.29
N SER A 141 3.71 2.08 -3.54
CA SER A 141 5.04 1.49 -3.38
C SER A 141 4.94 -0.02 -3.61
N PHE A 142 4.70 -0.40 -4.85
CA PHE A 142 4.39 -1.78 -5.24
C PHE A 142 5.63 -2.57 -5.66
N GLY A 143 5.73 -3.79 -5.14
CA GLY A 143 6.66 -4.82 -5.63
C GLY A 143 5.94 -5.73 -6.63
N ARG A 144 5.33 -6.80 -6.12
CA ARG A 144 4.63 -7.82 -6.93
C ARG A 144 3.61 -7.22 -7.91
N ALA A 145 2.81 -6.24 -7.47
CA ALA A 145 1.78 -5.62 -8.32
C ALA A 145 2.32 -4.76 -9.50
N LEU A 146 3.63 -4.52 -9.58
CA LEU A 146 4.28 -3.93 -10.75
C LEU A 146 5.09 -4.94 -11.57
N GLN A 147 5.51 -6.05 -10.96
CA GLN A 147 6.56 -6.91 -11.52
C GLN A 147 6.07 -8.28 -11.96
N GLN A 148 4.89 -8.75 -11.56
CA GLN A 148 4.43 -10.12 -11.85
C GLN A 148 4.39 -10.40 -13.35
N SER A 149 3.69 -9.58 -14.13
CA SER A 149 3.59 -9.77 -15.59
C SER A 149 4.92 -9.53 -16.29
N THR A 150 5.74 -8.61 -15.75
CA THR A 150 7.10 -8.32 -16.22
C THR A 150 8.01 -9.54 -16.10
N LEU A 151 8.03 -10.18 -14.93
CA LEU A 151 8.85 -11.37 -14.66
C LEU A 151 8.42 -12.55 -15.52
N LYS A 152 7.10 -12.77 -15.67
CA LYS A 152 6.58 -13.79 -16.59
C LYS A 152 6.98 -13.52 -18.03
N ALA A 153 6.80 -12.29 -18.51
CA ALA A 153 7.17 -11.91 -19.87
C ALA A 153 8.67 -12.06 -20.14
N TRP A 154 9.52 -11.76 -19.16
CA TRP A 154 10.96 -11.92 -19.25
C TRP A 154 11.38 -13.40 -19.30
N SER A 155 10.86 -14.21 -18.36
CA SER A 155 11.22 -15.63 -18.23
C SER A 155 12.74 -15.90 -18.11
N GLY A 156 13.53 -14.91 -17.65
CA GLY A 156 14.98 -15.03 -17.52
C GLY A 156 15.76 -15.01 -18.84
N LYS A 157 15.12 -14.64 -19.95
CA LYS A 157 15.68 -14.72 -21.31
C LYS A 157 16.04 -13.34 -21.85
N GLU A 158 17.26 -13.16 -22.36
CA GLU A 158 17.74 -11.87 -22.88
C GLU A 158 16.89 -11.39 -24.07
N GLU A 159 16.45 -12.30 -24.94
CA GLU A 159 15.61 -11.98 -26.10
C GLU A 159 14.23 -11.42 -25.71
N ASN A 160 13.81 -11.59 -24.44
CA ASN A 160 12.52 -11.13 -23.93
C ASN A 160 12.59 -9.77 -23.20
N VAL A 161 13.76 -9.14 -23.09
CA VAL A 161 13.93 -7.90 -22.31
C VAL A 161 12.97 -6.80 -22.76
N GLU A 162 12.85 -6.56 -24.08
CA GLU A 162 11.92 -5.53 -24.58
C GLU A 162 10.46 -5.86 -24.29
N LYS A 163 10.09 -7.14 -24.37
CA LYS A 163 8.72 -7.61 -24.07
C LYS A 163 8.39 -7.37 -22.60
N ALA A 164 9.33 -7.67 -21.71
CA ALA A 164 9.19 -7.45 -20.26
C ALA A 164 9.10 -5.96 -19.92
N GLN A 165 9.97 -5.11 -20.50
CA GLN A 165 9.92 -3.67 -20.31
C GLN A 165 8.58 -3.06 -20.77
N LYS A 166 8.03 -3.54 -21.89
CA LYS A 166 6.69 -3.13 -22.36
C LYS A 166 5.60 -3.50 -21.34
N ALA A 167 5.63 -4.71 -20.78
CA ALA A 167 4.69 -5.13 -19.75
C ALA A 167 4.81 -4.28 -18.46
N PHE A 168 6.04 -4.01 -18.01
CA PHE A 168 6.30 -3.15 -16.87
C PHE A 168 5.75 -1.73 -17.07
N LEU A 169 6.01 -1.13 -18.23
CA LEU A 169 5.54 0.22 -18.55
C LEU A 169 4.00 0.32 -18.55
N VAL A 170 3.29 -0.73 -18.98
CA VAL A 170 1.82 -0.79 -18.91
C VAL A 170 1.36 -0.67 -17.46
N ARG A 171 1.98 -1.40 -16.52
CA ARG A 171 1.64 -1.31 -15.09
C ARG A 171 2.08 0.00 -14.44
N CYS A 172 3.22 0.56 -14.84
CA CYS A 172 3.61 1.90 -14.38
C CYS A 172 2.60 2.97 -14.80
N LYS A 173 2.13 2.95 -16.06
CA LYS A 173 1.11 3.90 -16.55
C LYS A 173 -0.22 3.72 -15.84
N ALA A 174 -0.70 2.48 -15.72
CA ALA A 174 -1.96 2.18 -15.04
C ALA A 174 -1.97 2.68 -13.59
N ASN A 175 -0.89 2.41 -12.83
CA ASN A 175 -0.77 2.88 -11.46
C ASN A 175 -0.57 4.41 -11.38
N SER A 176 0.15 5.01 -12.34
CA SER A 176 0.26 6.47 -12.43
C SER A 176 -1.12 7.13 -12.63
N GLU A 177 -1.96 6.59 -13.51
CA GLU A 177 -3.33 7.08 -13.72
C GLU A 177 -4.22 6.83 -12.48
N ALA A 178 -4.00 5.71 -11.78
CA ALA A 178 -4.70 5.41 -10.54
C ALA A 178 -4.40 6.43 -9.42
N THR A 179 -3.20 7.03 -9.38
CA THR A 179 -2.89 8.14 -8.45
C THR A 179 -3.73 9.38 -8.71
N LEU A 180 -4.20 9.56 -9.95
CA LEU A 180 -5.03 10.69 -10.36
C LEU A 180 -6.53 10.36 -10.31
N GLY A 181 -6.90 9.12 -9.98
CA GLY A 181 -8.29 8.66 -10.05
C GLY A 181 -8.83 8.57 -11.48
N THR A 182 -7.94 8.48 -12.48
CA THR A 182 -8.32 8.49 -13.91
C THR A 182 -8.14 7.15 -14.60
N TYR A 183 -7.67 6.12 -13.91
CA TYR A 183 -7.52 4.79 -14.50
C TYR A 183 -8.88 4.20 -14.85
N LYS A 184 -9.00 3.66 -16.07
CA LYS A 184 -10.28 3.18 -16.65
C LYS A 184 -10.42 1.67 -16.70
N GLY A 185 -9.42 0.91 -16.26
CA GLY A 185 -9.44 -0.57 -16.36
C GLY A 185 -9.22 -1.09 -17.78
N ASP A 186 -8.65 -0.26 -18.67
CA ASP A 186 -8.46 -0.53 -20.09
C ASP A 186 -7.00 -0.88 -20.45
N ALA A 187 -6.11 -0.93 -19.46
CA ALA A 187 -4.73 -1.31 -19.70
C ALA A 187 -4.63 -2.79 -20.07
N THR A 188 -3.79 -3.08 -21.07
CA THR A 188 -3.59 -4.45 -21.55
C THR A 188 -3.09 -5.34 -20.42
N LEU A 189 -3.86 -6.37 -20.10
CA LEU A 189 -3.50 -7.33 -19.06
C LEU A 189 -2.43 -8.29 -19.60
N GLY A 190 -1.22 -8.20 -19.05
CA GLY A 190 -0.19 -9.19 -19.26
C GLY A 190 -0.54 -10.53 -18.59
N GLU A 191 0.13 -11.59 -18.99
CA GLU A 191 0.00 -12.89 -18.34
C GLU A 191 0.27 -12.75 -16.83
N GLY A 192 -0.66 -13.23 -15.98
CA GLY A 192 -0.58 -13.12 -14.53
C GLY A 192 -1.04 -11.81 -13.90
N ALA A 193 -1.45 -10.80 -14.67
CA ALA A 193 -1.86 -9.50 -14.11
C ALA A 193 -3.09 -9.58 -13.18
N SER A 194 -3.97 -10.56 -13.38
CA SER A 194 -5.18 -10.79 -12.56
C SER A 194 -5.00 -11.88 -11.50
N GLU A 195 -3.85 -12.54 -11.44
CA GLU A 195 -3.60 -13.61 -10.48
C GLU A 195 -3.39 -13.06 -9.07
N SER A 196 -3.95 -13.73 -8.06
CA SER A 196 -3.64 -13.41 -6.66
C SER A 196 -2.14 -13.57 -6.41
N LEU A 197 -1.55 -12.60 -5.72
CA LEU A 197 -0.13 -12.59 -5.38
C LEU A 197 0.10 -12.98 -3.92
N HIS A 198 -0.95 -13.34 -3.19
CA HIS A 198 -0.88 -13.78 -1.80
C HIS A 198 -0.12 -15.12 -1.68
N VAL A 199 0.80 -15.16 -0.72
CA VAL A 199 1.52 -16.37 -0.31
C VAL A 199 1.20 -16.55 1.16
N LYS A 200 0.57 -17.66 1.51
CA LYS A 200 0.17 -17.98 2.88
C LYS A 200 1.41 -18.25 3.74
N ASP A 201 1.39 -17.79 4.98
CA ASP A 201 2.46 -18.00 5.98
C ASP A 201 3.83 -17.43 5.56
N TYR A 202 3.84 -16.33 4.80
CA TYR A 202 5.06 -15.60 4.41
C TYR A 202 5.64 -14.79 5.58
#